data_AF-A0A4Q6CB17-F1
#
_entry.id   AF-A0A4Q6CB17-F1
#
_cell.length_a   1.000
_cell.length_b   1.000
_cell.length_c   1.000
_cell.angle_alpha   90.00
_cell.angle_beta   90.00
_cell.angle_gamma   90.00
#
_symmetry.space_group_name_H-M   'P 1'
#
loop_
_entity.id
_entity.type
_entity.pdbx_description
1 polymer ?
#
loop_
_entity_poly.entity_id
_entity_poly.type
_entity_poly.pdbx_seq_one_letter_code
_entity_poly.pdbx_strand_id
1 'polypeptide(L)'
;MRNPSWSRPILAAALAAVAAVCAAQSVPPPVAATAPAPVAAGTDNVGADALADALACRIGAARYPGLMQEIRGERQQDFRQVYRQYSEPMMDLYQLQEPVSAWGNRSEVVVIASNRVMLAVEGSLDEVTARLETALEQSSQSPLSGGLDDQHALLIFEAGQPGLEGMVLLGCEYRIPGASLLEDPADAWRRLRDAPLATPVR
;
A
#
# COMPACT_ATOMS: atom_id res chain seq x y z
N MET A 1 -35.80 -49.80 1.79
CA MET A 1 -36.38 -50.22 3.09
C MET A 1 -35.69 -51.52 3.53
N ARG A 2 -35.31 -51.59 4.82
CA ARG A 2 -34.68 -52.71 5.58
C ARG A 2 -33.13 -52.69 5.67
N ASN A 3 -32.67 -52.11 6.79
CA ASN A 3 -31.42 -52.39 7.53
C ASN A 3 -31.37 -53.88 7.96
N PRO A 4 -30.18 -54.50 8.24
CA PRO A 4 -29.58 -54.42 9.60
C PRO A 4 -28.05 -54.68 9.79
N SER A 5 -27.55 -54.14 10.92
CA SER A 5 -26.51 -54.56 11.89
C SER A 5 -25.41 -55.60 11.55
N TRP A 6 -24.15 -55.36 11.96
CA TRP A 6 -23.60 -55.80 13.26
C TRP A 6 -22.07 -55.54 13.43
N SER A 7 -21.73 -55.13 14.66
CA SER A 7 -20.54 -55.25 15.53
C SER A 7 -19.17 -55.82 15.07
N ARG A 8 -18.11 -55.16 15.60
CA ARG A 8 -16.64 -55.40 15.60
C ARG A 8 -16.18 -56.77 16.17
N PRO A 9 -14.92 -57.26 15.94
CA PRO A 9 -13.79 -57.02 16.90
C PRO A 9 -12.30 -57.12 16.39
N ILE A 10 -11.39 -56.51 17.19
CA ILE A 10 -10.04 -56.96 17.68
C ILE A 10 -8.75 -56.99 16.78
N LEU A 11 -7.80 -56.14 17.19
CA LEU A 11 -6.32 -56.24 17.42
C LEU A 11 -5.36 -57.11 16.58
N ALA A 12 -4.26 -56.49 16.14
CA ALA A 12 -2.84 -56.90 16.33
C ALA A 12 -1.94 -55.71 15.90
N ALA A 13 -1.16 -55.03 16.73
CA ALA A 13 0.07 -55.41 17.44
C ALA A 13 1.26 -55.71 16.51
N ALA A 14 2.18 -54.73 16.36
CA ALA A 14 3.58 -54.99 16.01
C ALA A 14 4.47 -53.84 16.54
N LEU A 15 5.13 -54.12 17.66
CA LEU A 15 6.28 -53.39 18.19
C LEU A 15 7.53 -53.76 17.38
N ALA A 16 8.39 -52.79 17.08
CA ALA A 16 9.80 -53.04 16.81
C ALA A 16 10.64 -51.89 17.34
N ALA A 17 11.38 -52.17 18.41
CA ALA A 17 12.47 -51.36 18.93
C ALA A 17 13.77 -51.77 18.23
N VAL A 18 14.65 -50.82 17.88
CA VAL A 18 16.06 -51.11 17.57
C VAL A 18 16.94 -50.03 18.19
N ALA A 19 18.02 -50.51 18.79
CA ALA A 19 18.92 -49.87 19.74
C ALA A 19 19.83 -48.79 19.13
N ALA A 20 20.14 -47.80 19.97
CA ALA A 20 21.21 -46.83 19.74
C ALA A 20 22.55 -47.42 20.20
N VAL A 21 23.56 -47.36 19.32
CA VAL A 21 24.98 -47.60 19.66
C VAL A 21 25.71 -46.28 19.51
N CYS A 22 26.26 -45.78 20.63
CA CYS A 22 27.19 -44.66 20.66
C CYS A 22 28.58 -45.13 20.22
N ALA A 23 29.15 -44.47 19.21
CA ALA A 23 30.59 -44.42 19.01
C ALA A 23 30.96 -43.00 18.53
N ALA A 24 31.64 -42.26 19.40
CA ALA A 24 32.22 -40.96 19.10
C ALA A 24 33.43 -41.14 18.19
N GLN A 25 33.47 -40.40 17.07
CA GLN A 25 34.67 -40.19 16.27
C GLN A 25 34.75 -38.71 15.88
N SER A 26 35.80 -38.05 16.35
CA SER A 26 36.14 -36.66 16.09
C SER A 26 36.65 -36.49 14.65
N VAL A 27 35.96 -35.67 13.86
CA VAL A 27 36.34 -35.31 12.47
C VAL A 27 36.49 -33.78 12.40
N PRO A 28 37.57 -33.24 11.77
CA PRO A 28 37.80 -31.80 11.64
C PRO A 28 36.66 -31.09 10.87
N PRO A 29 36.46 -29.77 11.08
CA PRO A 29 35.23 -29.08 10.71
C PRO A 29 34.99 -29.14 9.19
N PRO A 30 33.80 -29.57 8.75
CA PRO A 30 33.42 -29.39 7.35
C PRO A 30 33.29 -27.90 7.07
N VAL A 31 33.98 -27.44 6.02
CA VAL A 31 33.72 -26.13 5.40
C VAL A 31 32.23 -26.06 5.13
N ALA A 32 31.54 -25.18 5.85
CA ALA A 32 30.12 -24.99 5.70
C ALA A 32 29.84 -24.60 4.24
N ALA A 33 29.30 -25.55 3.48
CA ALA A 33 28.60 -25.23 2.26
C ALA A 33 27.43 -24.34 2.68
N THR A 34 27.59 -23.04 2.48
CA THR A 34 26.52 -22.05 2.64
C THR A 34 25.39 -22.51 1.73
N ALA A 35 24.36 -23.12 2.32
CA ALA A 35 23.09 -23.28 1.63
C ALA A 35 22.67 -21.89 1.15
N PRO A 36 22.29 -21.71 -0.13
CA PRO A 36 21.71 -20.45 -0.55
C PRO A 36 20.54 -20.17 0.39
N ALA A 37 20.61 -19.02 1.07
CA ALA A 37 19.52 -18.54 1.91
C ALA A 37 18.24 -18.62 1.06
N PRO A 38 17.10 -19.06 1.63
CA PRO A 38 15.84 -18.87 0.93
C PRO A 38 15.75 -17.37 0.65
N VAL A 39 15.82 -17.02 -0.63
CA VAL A 39 15.50 -15.68 -1.10
C VAL A 39 14.08 -15.49 -0.60
N ALA A 40 13.91 -14.58 0.36
CA ALA A 40 12.59 -14.23 0.84
C ALA A 40 11.80 -13.80 -0.39
N ALA A 41 10.88 -14.67 -0.84
CA ALA A 41 9.82 -14.26 -1.72
C ALA A 41 9.18 -13.08 -1.00
N GLY A 42 9.24 -11.90 -1.61
CA GLY A 42 8.65 -10.70 -1.06
C GLY A 42 7.20 -11.01 -0.73
N THR A 43 6.90 -11.16 0.55
CA THR A 43 5.52 -11.09 1.01
C THR A 43 5.08 -9.68 0.68
N ASP A 44 4.28 -9.57 -0.39
CA ASP A 44 3.45 -8.42 -0.67
C ASP A 44 2.68 -8.11 0.61
N ASN A 45 3.21 -7.17 1.39
CA ASN A 45 2.67 -6.73 2.67
C ASN A 45 1.44 -5.85 2.44
N VAL A 46 0.42 -6.37 1.75
CA VAL A 46 -0.87 -5.71 1.58
C VAL A 46 -1.43 -5.48 2.99
N GLY A 47 -1.64 -4.21 3.36
CA GLY A 47 -2.12 -3.80 4.66
C GLY A 47 -1.04 -3.51 5.71
N ALA A 48 0.25 -3.48 5.37
CA ALA A 48 1.31 -3.06 6.32
C ALA A 48 1.71 -1.59 6.22
N ASP A 49 1.40 -0.94 5.09
CA ASP A 49 1.63 0.50 4.87
C ASP A 49 0.48 1.06 4.03
N ALA A 50 -0.41 1.81 4.69
CA ALA A 50 -1.61 2.36 4.08
C ALA A 50 -1.29 3.34 2.95
N LEU A 51 -0.19 4.10 3.04
CA LEU A 51 0.21 5.02 1.99
C LEU A 51 0.73 4.25 0.77
N ALA A 52 1.57 3.23 0.98
CA ALA A 52 2.08 2.41 -0.11
C ALA A 52 0.95 1.66 -0.82
N ASP A 53 0.00 1.09 -0.06
CA ASP A 53 -1.20 0.46 -0.62
C ASP A 53 -2.06 1.47 -1.40
N ALA A 54 -2.22 2.69 -0.87
CA ALA A 54 -2.95 3.75 -1.53
C ALA A 54 -2.33 4.18 -2.85
N LEU A 55 -1.01 4.29 -2.90
CA LEU A 55 -0.27 4.62 -4.12
C LEU A 55 -0.26 3.45 -5.13
N ALA A 56 -0.41 2.21 -4.66
CA ALA A 56 -0.44 0.99 -5.49
C ALA A 56 -1.86 0.53 -5.90
N CYS A 57 -2.88 1.36 -5.65
CA CYS A 57 -4.29 1.10 -6.00
C CYS A 57 -4.88 -0.11 -5.27
N ARG A 58 -4.44 -0.38 -4.04
CA ARG A 58 -4.82 -1.57 -3.26
C ARG A 58 -5.88 -1.29 -2.18
N ILE A 59 -6.36 -0.06 -2.05
CA ILE A 59 -7.32 0.33 -1.01
C ILE A 59 -8.75 0.06 -1.46
N GLY A 60 -9.35 -1.04 -0.99
CA GLY A 60 -10.75 -1.35 -1.25
C GLY A 60 -11.75 -0.38 -0.61
N ALA A 61 -12.99 -0.40 -1.12
CA ALA A 61 -14.06 0.53 -0.74
C ALA A 61 -14.39 0.58 0.77
N ALA A 62 -14.23 -0.53 1.49
CA ALA A 62 -14.48 -0.59 2.93
C ALA A 62 -13.41 0.12 3.77
N ARG A 63 -12.16 0.14 3.32
CA ARG A 63 -11.02 0.75 4.03
C ARG A 63 -10.88 2.23 3.70
N TYR A 64 -11.27 2.63 2.49
CA TYR A 64 -11.10 3.98 1.97
C TYR A 64 -11.59 5.12 2.88
N PRO A 65 -12.78 5.06 3.52
CA PRO A 65 -13.25 6.15 4.39
C PRO A 65 -12.34 6.41 5.60
N GLY A 66 -11.60 5.41 6.07
CA GLY A 66 -10.64 5.53 7.17
C GLY A 66 -9.19 5.77 6.74
N LEU A 67 -8.93 5.85 5.43
CA LEU A 67 -7.57 5.80 4.88
C LEU A 67 -6.68 6.93 5.41
N MET A 68 -7.16 8.17 5.46
CA MET A 68 -6.35 9.29 5.96
C MET A 68 -6.02 9.15 7.45
N GLN A 69 -6.93 8.61 8.25
CA GLN A 69 -6.67 8.34 9.66
C GLN A 69 -5.58 7.28 9.82
N GLU A 70 -5.63 6.22 8.99
CA GLU A 70 -4.64 5.14 9.00
C GLU A 70 -3.25 5.65 8.58
N ILE A 71 -3.15 6.38 7.46
CA ILE A 71 -1.92 7.01 6.99
C ILE A 71 -1.32 7.92 8.07
N ARG A 72 -2.16 8.75 8.73
CA ARG A 72 -1.71 9.64 9.82
C ARG A 72 -1.23 8.86 11.04
N GLY A 73 -1.88 7.74 11.35
CA GLY A 73 -1.50 6.87 12.46
C GLY A 73 -0.11 6.25 12.25
N GLU A 74 0.15 5.77 11.04
CA GLU A 74 1.40 5.12 10.63
C GLU A 74 2.54 6.12 10.40
N ARG A 75 2.23 7.29 9.84
CA ARG A 75 3.20 8.31 9.37
C ARG A 75 2.95 9.68 10.01
N GLN A 76 2.83 9.71 11.34
CA GLN A 76 2.43 10.89 12.10
C GLN A 76 3.26 12.16 11.83
N GLN A 77 4.56 12.01 11.59
CA GLN A 77 5.44 13.15 11.36
C GLN A 77 5.25 13.74 9.96
N ASP A 78 5.04 12.88 8.95
CA ASP A 78 4.90 13.29 7.54
C ASP A 78 3.52 13.90 7.26
N PHE A 79 2.48 13.43 7.94
CA PHE A 79 1.09 13.88 7.74
C PHE A 79 0.56 14.76 8.88
N ARG A 80 1.43 15.28 9.75
CA ARG A 80 1.03 16.19 10.83
C ARG A 80 0.41 17.49 10.29
N GLN A 81 0.98 18.03 9.22
CA GLN A 81 0.56 19.28 8.63
C GLN A 81 0.66 19.20 7.11
N VAL A 82 -0.29 19.85 6.45
CA VAL A 82 -0.25 20.06 5.00
C VAL A 82 0.89 21.04 4.70
N TYR A 83 1.78 20.67 3.78
CA TYR A 83 2.87 21.55 3.33
C TYR A 83 2.33 22.68 2.44
N ARG A 84 1.42 22.34 1.51
CA ARG A 84 0.72 23.31 0.65
C ARG A 84 -0.67 22.81 0.32
N GLN A 85 -1.63 23.72 0.29
CA GLN A 85 -3.02 23.43 -0.08
C GLN A 85 -3.39 24.22 -1.32
N TYR A 86 -4.16 23.58 -2.20
CA TYR A 86 -4.72 24.18 -3.41
C TYR A 86 -6.24 24.13 -3.34
N SER A 87 -6.91 25.10 -3.94
CA SER A 87 -8.37 25.18 -4.02
C SER A 87 -8.93 24.75 -5.38
N GLU A 88 -8.12 24.78 -6.45
CA GLU A 88 -8.56 24.51 -7.82
C GLU A 88 -7.52 23.65 -8.59
N PRO A 89 -7.68 22.30 -8.64
CA PRO A 89 -8.63 21.52 -7.85
C PRO A 89 -8.19 21.45 -6.39
N MET A 90 -9.14 21.10 -5.51
CA MET A 90 -8.85 20.95 -4.09
C MET A 90 -7.91 19.77 -3.85
N MET A 91 -6.70 20.05 -3.34
CA MET A 91 -5.70 19.04 -3.01
C MET A 91 -4.70 19.54 -1.97
N ASP A 92 -4.16 18.61 -1.20
CA ASP A 92 -3.13 18.83 -0.19
C ASP A 92 -1.83 18.18 -0.63
N LEU A 93 -0.72 18.90 -0.46
CA LEU A 93 0.62 18.41 -0.67
C LEU A 93 1.29 18.18 0.68
N TYR A 94 1.93 17.03 0.83
CA TYR A 94 2.71 16.62 1.99
C TYR A 94 4.16 16.34 1.57
N GLN A 95 5.11 16.80 2.39
CA GLN A 95 6.52 16.46 2.26
C GLN A 95 6.82 15.35 3.29
N LEU A 96 7.27 14.21 2.80
CA LEU A 96 7.70 13.07 3.62
C LEU A 96 9.15 13.28 4.08
N GLN A 97 9.51 12.75 5.25
CA GLN A 97 10.92 12.68 5.67
C GLN A 97 11.71 11.61 4.92
N GLU A 98 11.05 10.54 4.51
CA GLU A 98 11.64 9.46 3.74
C GLU A 98 10.87 9.25 2.44
N PRO A 99 11.56 9.10 1.30
CA PRO A 99 10.89 8.94 0.02
C PRO A 99 10.18 7.58 -0.06
N VAL A 100 8.93 7.62 -0.52
CA VAL A 100 8.12 6.44 -0.83
C VAL A 100 8.28 6.06 -2.30
N SER A 101 8.13 4.78 -2.62
CA SER A 101 8.20 4.26 -3.98
C SER A 101 6.85 3.70 -4.42
N ALA A 102 6.45 4.00 -5.65
CA ALA A 102 5.27 3.44 -6.29
C ALA A 102 5.52 3.34 -7.80
N TRP A 103 5.16 2.21 -8.39
CA TRP A 103 5.21 2.02 -9.85
C TRP A 103 6.57 2.36 -10.49
N GLY A 104 7.67 1.91 -9.88
CA GLY A 104 9.03 2.17 -10.38
C GLY A 104 9.52 3.61 -10.20
N ASN A 105 8.73 4.46 -9.56
CA ASN A 105 9.05 5.85 -9.28
C ASN A 105 9.19 6.08 -7.78
N ARG A 106 9.96 7.10 -7.39
CA ARG A 106 10.27 7.41 -5.99
C ARG A 106 10.23 8.92 -5.76
N SER A 107 9.61 9.36 -4.67
CA SER A 107 9.55 10.77 -4.28
C SER A 107 9.25 10.95 -2.80
N GLU A 108 9.59 12.12 -2.29
CA GLU A 108 9.25 12.61 -0.95
C GLU A 108 7.98 13.48 -0.97
N VAL A 109 7.38 13.71 -2.14
CA VAL A 109 6.21 14.58 -2.28
C VAL A 109 4.98 13.76 -2.59
N VAL A 110 3.98 13.84 -1.71
CA VAL A 110 2.68 13.18 -1.86
C VAL A 110 1.59 14.23 -2.02
N VAL A 111 0.67 14.00 -2.94
CA VAL A 111 -0.50 14.84 -3.19
C VAL A 111 -1.76 14.02 -2.91
N ILE A 112 -2.61 14.54 -2.02
CA ILE A 112 -3.92 13.98 -1.68
C ILE A 112 -5.00 14.89 -2.28
N ALA A 113 -5.85 14.35 -3.13
CA ALA A 113 -7.08 15.01 -3.58
C ALA A 113 -8.31 14.27 -3.02
N SER A 114 -9.51 14.81 -3.22
CA SER A 114 -10.75 14.20 -2.69
C SER A 114 -10.85 12.71 -2.96
N ASN A 115 -10.54 12.27 -4.18
CA ASN A 115 -10.63 10.88 -4.57
C ASN A 115 -9.29 10.27 -5.03
N ARG A 116 -8.14 10.92 -4.76
CA ARG A 116 -6.84 10.51 -5.32
C ARG A 116 -5.72 10.55 -4.30
N VAL A 117 -4.79 9.60 -4.42
CA VAL A 117 -3.52 9.59 -3.71
C VAL A 117 -2.42 9.46 -4.76
N MET A 118 -1.53 10.45 -4.82
CA MET A 118 -0.55 10.59 -5.90
C MET A 118 0.83 10.90 -5.33
N LEU A 119 1.85 10.38 -6.00
CA LEU A 119 3.24 10.75 -5.84
C LEU A 119 3.55 11.87 -6.85
N ALA A 120 4.20 12.95 -6.43
CA ALA A 120 4.72 13.97 -7.36
C ALA A 120 6.18 13.64 -7.66
N VAL A 121 6.47 13.27 -8.90
CA VAL A 121 7.77 12.75 -9.33
C VAL A 121 8.43 13.78 -10.24
N GLU A 122 9.68 14.14 -9.96
CA GLU A 122 10.46 14.99 -10.85
C GLU A 122 10.78 14.29 -12.17
N GLY A 123 10.64 15.03 -13.28
CA GLY A 123 10.97 14.56 -14.62
C GLY A 123 9.89 14.87 -15.64
N SER A 124 10.15 14.49 -16.89
CA SER A 124 9.17 14.59 -17.96
C SER A 124 8.12 13.47 -17.86
N LEU A 125 6.94 13.72 -18.44
CA LEU A 125 5.87 12.71 -18.52
C LEU A 125 6.36 11.42 -19.18
N ASP A 126 7.14 11.52 -20.26
CA ASP A 126 7.67 10.37 -20.99
C ASP A 126 8.62 9.51 -20.12
N GLU A 127 9.53 10.13 -19.37
CA GLU A 127 10.46 9.42 -18.49
C GLU A 127 9.75 8.70 -17.34
N VAL A 128 8.77 9.37 -16.72
CA VAL A 128 8.00 8.81 -15.60
C VAL A 128 7.11 7.66 -16.11
N THR A 129 6.52 7.82 -17.30
CA THR A 129 5.71 6.79 -17.97
C THR A 129 6.55 5.56 -18.31
N ALA A 130 7.75 5.73 -18.87
CA ALA A 130 8.63 4.61 -19.19
C ALA A 130 9.01 3.78 -17.95
N ARG A 131 9.26 4.45 -16.81
CA ARG A 131 9.52 3.76 -15.52
C ARG A 131 8.28 3.02 -15.02
N LEU A 132 7.10 3.62 -15.14
CA LEU A 132 5.82 2.99 -14.82
C LEU A 132 5.60 1.73 -15.66
N GLU A 133 5.73 1.82 -16.98
CA GLU A 133 5.56 0.69 -17.90
C GLU A 133 6.53 -0.45 -17.56
N THR A 134 7.80 -0.13 -17.33
CA THR A 134 8.81 -1.11 -16.89
C THR A 134 8.39 -1.80 -15.58
N ALA A 135 7.87 -1.05 -14.61
CA ALA A 135 7.39 -1.61 -13.35
C ALA A 135 6.15 -2.51 -13.54
N LEU A 136 5.25 -2.15 -14.44
CA LEU A 136 4.08 -2.96 -14.80
C LEU A 136 4.49 -4.27 -15.48
N GLU A 137 5.45 -4.22 -16.40
CA GLU A 137 6.00 -5.41 -17.06
C GLU A 137 6.67 -6.36 -16.06
N GLN A 138 7.48 -5.81 -15.15
CA GLN A 138 8.18 -6.59 -14.12
C GLN A 138 7.23 -7.15 -13.06
N SER A 139 6.14 -6.46 -12.76
CA SER A 139 5.12 -6.90 -11.80
C SER A 139 4.11 -7.89 -12.38
N SER A 140 4.18 -8.23 -13.67
CA SER A 140 3.30 -9.21 -14.33
C SER A 140 3.27 -10.61 -13.68
N GLN A 141 4.17 -10.91 -12.73
CA GLN A 141 4.18 -12.14 -11.93
C GLN A 141 3.46 -12.06 -10.57
N SER A 142 3.14 -10.84 -10.09
CA SER A 142 2.17 -10.60 -9.00
C SER A 142 1.01 -9.87 -9.65
N PRO A 143 -0.06 -10.57 -10.09
CA PRO A 143 -1.12 -9.94 -10.84
C PRO A 143 -1.61 -8.69 -10.11
N LEU A 144 -1.93 -7.64 -10.86
CA LEU A 144 -2.70 -6.48 -10.40
C LEU A 144 -4.12 -6.89 -9.93
N SER A 145 -4.31 -8.16 -9.57
CA SER A 145 -5.54 -8.87 -9.24
C SER A 145 -6.15 -8.24 -8.02
N GLY A 146 -6.92 -7.19 -8.27
CA GLY A 146 -7.71 -6.46 -7.30
C GLY A 146 -7.66 -4.93 -7.44
N GLY A 147 -6.69 -4.36 -8.17
CA GLY A 147 -6.36 -2.93 -8.03
C GLY A 147 -6.71 -2.01 -9.20
N LEU A 148 -7.10 -2.53 -10.37
CA LEU A 148 -7.59 -1.72 -11.49
C LEU A 148 -8.91 -2.32 -11.98
N ASP A 149 -9.99 -1.81 -11.41
CA ASP A 149 -11.36 -2.19 -11.72
C ASP A 149 -12.21 -0.93 -11.89
N ASP A 150 -13.54 -1.06 -11.91
CA ASP A 150 -14.43 0.09 -12.06
C ASP A 150 -14.30 1.11 -10.90
N GLN A 151 -13.75 0.70 -9.75
CA GLN A 151 -13.55 1.52 -8.56
C GLN A 151 -12.12 2.10 -8.46
N HIS A 152 -11.16 1.60 -9.22
CA HIS A 152 -9.75 1.97 -9.09
C HIS A 152 -9.11 2.27 -10.45
N ALA A 153 -8.50 3.44 -10.59
CA ALA A 153 -7.78 3.81 -11.81
C ALA A 153 -6.38 4.32 -11.49
N LEU A 154 -5.38 3.80 -12.21
CA LEU A 154 -4.03 4.35 -12.23
C LEU A 154 -4.04 5.62 -13.09
N LEU A 155 -3.47 6.70 -12.57
CA LEU A 155 -3.38 7.99 -13.23
C LEU A 155 -1.93 8.45 -13.33
N ILE A 156 -1.61 9.11 -14.45
CA ILE A 156 -0.34 9.79 -14.67
C ILE A 156 -0.59 11.06 -15.50
N PHE A 157 -0.12 12.22 -15.03
CA PHE A 157 -0.25 13.50 -15.76
C PHE A 157 0.72 14.56 -15.24
N GLU A 158 1.07 15.54 -16.07
CA GLU A 158 1.92 16.67 -15.65
C GLU A 158 1.24 17.54 -14.60
N ALA A 159 1.98 17.94 -13.57
CA ALA A 159 1.48 18.85 -12.56
C ALA A 159 1.42 20.28 -13.11
N GLY A 160 0.24 20.89 -13.10
CA GLY A 160 0.03 22.27 -13.54
C GLY A 160 0.07 23.31 -12.42
N GLN A 161 0.41 22.91 -11.20
CA GLN A 161 0.11 23.69 -10.00
C GLN A 161 1.36 24.38 -9.43
N PRO A 162 1.26 25.62 -8.91
CA PRO A 162 2.43 26.35 -8.43
C PRO A 162 3.15 25.64 -7.29
N GLY A 163 4.45 25.40 -7.41
CA GLY A 163 5.25 24.60 -6.47
C GLY A 163 5.34 23.11 -6.83
N LEU A 164 4.81 22.69 -7.98
CA LEU A 164 4.96 21.36 -8.57
C LEU A 164 5.53 21.44 -10.00
N GLU A 165 6.20 22.55 -10.34
CA GLU A 165 6.75 22.76 -11.68
C GLU A 165 7.77 21.67 -12.05
N GLY A 166 7.65 21.10 -13.26
CA GLY A 166 8.54 20.02 -13.71
C GLY A 166 8.29 18.67 -13.04
N MET A 167 7.15 18.51 -12.35
CA MET A 167 6.74 17.25 -11.75
C MET A 167 5.59 16.59 -12.53
N VAL A 168 5.51 15.28 -12.41
CA VAL A 168 4.42 14.43 -12.90
C VAL A 168 3.72 13.83 -11.69
N LEU A 169 2.39 13.89 -11.67
CA LEU A 169 1.57 13.23 -10.66
C LEU A 169 1.26 11.82 -11.13
N LEU A 170 1.63 10.83 -10.30
CA LEU A 170 1.44 9.41 -10.56
C LEU A 170 0.79 8.75 -9.34
N GLY A 171 -0.30 8.02 -9.53
CA GLY A 171 -0.93 7.29 -8.42
C GLY A 171 -2.34 6.84 -8.75
N CYS A 172 -3.19 6.79 -7.73
CA CYS A 172 -4.47 6.10 -7.85
C CYS A 172 -5.65 7.02 -7.60
N GLU A 173 -6.66 6.86 -8.45
CA GLU A 173 -8.00 7.39 -8.27
C GLU A 173 -8.93 6.29 -7.76
N TYR A 174 -9.70 6.63 -6.73
CA TYR A 174 -10.65 5.77 -6.05
C TYR A 174 -12.07 6.28 -6.29
N ARG A 175 -12.83 5.59 -7.11
CA ARG A 175 -14.19 5.98 -7.54
C ARG A 175 -15.24 5.42 -6.57
N ILE A 176 -15.14 5.83 -5.31
CA ILE A 176 -16.01 5.37 -4.22
C ILE A 176 -17.07 6.45 -3.95
N PRO A 177 -18.35 6.21 -4.26
CA PRO A 177 -19.39 7.22 -4.13
C PRO A 177 -19.53 7.75 -2.69
N GLY A 178 -19.60 9.07 -2.54
CA GLY A 178 -19.85 9.72 -1.26
C GLY A 178 -18.68 9.69 -0.27
N ALA A 179 -17.49 9.27 -0.70
CA ALA A 179 -16.27 9.32 0.11
C ALA A 179 -15.29 10.38 -0.44
N SER A 180 -14.61 11.07 0.47
CA SER A 180 -13.56 12.05 0.14
C SER A 180 -12.47 12.00 1.19
N LEU A 181 -11.21 11.90 0.76
CA LEU A 181 -10.03 11.92 1.64
C LEU A 181 -9.80 13.31 2.24
N LEU A 182 -10.38 14.35 1.66
CA LEU A 182 -10.23 15.73 2.15
C LEU A 182 -11.34 16.13 3.14
N GLU A 183 -12.34 15.27 3.34
CA GLU A 183 -13.47 15.50 4.25
C GLU A 183 -13.30 14.77 5.60
N ASP A 184 -12.07 14.67 6.11
CA ASP A 184 -11.80 14.15 7.44
C ASP A 184 -12.40 15.08 8.51
N PRO A 185 -13.21 14.59 9.48
CA PRO A 185 -13.69 15.39 10.60
C PRO A 185 -12.58 16.08 11.41
N ALA A 186 -11.39 15.46 11.51
CA ALA A 186 -10.22 16.07 12.15
C ALA A 186 -9.74 17.35 11.42
N ASP A 187 -10.12 17.48 10.15
CA ASP A 187 -9.83 18.61 9.29
C ASP A 187 -10.99 19.60 9.15
N ALA A 188 -12.00 19.52 10.02
CA ALA A 188 -13.15 20.45 10.01
C ALA A 188 -12.74 21.93 10.09
N TRP A 189 -11.55 22.24 10.62
CA TRP A 189 -10.97 23.58 10.66
C TRP A 189 -10.83 24.22 9.26
N ARG A 190 -10.74 23.43 8.19
CA ARG A 190 -10.67 23.90 6.80
C ARG A 190 -11.92 24.69 6.41
N ARG A 191 -13.09 24.17 6.75
CA ARG A 191 -14.40 24.78 6.44
C ARG A 191 -14.66 26.07 7.21
N LEU A 192 -13.97 26.29 8.33
CA LEU A 192 -14.12 27.51 9.14
C LEU A 192 -13.46 28.74 8.51
N ARG A 193 -12.45 28.56 7.63
CA ARG A 193 -11.84 29.68 6.89
C ARG A 193 -12.72 30.21 5.76
N ASP A 194 -13.54 29.34 5.18
CA ASP A 194 -14.42 29.68 4.05
C ASP A 194 -15.79 30.21 4.50
N ALA A 195 -16.04 30.25 5.81
CA ALA A 195 -17.27 30.84 6.34
C ALA A 195 -17.26 32.37 6.07
N PRO A 196 -18.28 32.92 5.39
CA PRO A 196 -18.35 34.36 5.17
C PRO A 196 -18.34 35.07 6.53
N LEU A 197 -17.45 36.04 6.70
CA LEU A 197 -17.41 36.89 7.88
C LEU A 197 -18.80 37.46 8.11
N ALA A 198 -19.45 37.03 9.20
CA ALA A 198 -20.76 37.53 9.57
C ALA A 198 -20.72 39.06 9.55
N THR A 199 -21.50 39.66 8.66
CA THR A 199 -21.54 41.11 8.51
C THR A 199 -22.11 41.66 9.81
N PRO A 200 -21.42 42.56 10.52
CA PRO A 200 -21.94 43.10 11.77
C PRO A 200 -23.24 43.85 11.45
N VAL A 201 -24.34 43.38 12.03
CA VAL A 201 -25.63 44.08 12.01
C VAL A 201 -25.44 45.34 12.83
N ARG A 202 -25.54 46.50 12.17
CA ARG A 202 -25.58 47.82 12.82
C ARG A 202 -26.96 48.12 13.38
#